data_AF-A0A946MVC3-F1
#
_entry.id   AF-A0A946MVC3-F1
#
_cell.length_a   1.000
_cell.length_b   1.000
_cell.length_c   1.000
_cell.angle_alpha   90.00
_cell.angle_beta   90.00
_cell.angle_gamma   90.00
#
_symmetry.space_group_name_H-M   'P 1'
#
loop_
_entity.id
_entity.type
_entity.pdbx_description
1 polymer ?
#
loop_
_entity_poly.entity_id
_entity_poly.type
_entity_poly.pdbx_seq_one_letter_code
_entity_poly.pdbx_strand_id
1 'polypeptide(L)'
;MPELTEDITEEDTRVYEFCFLYPCTLSQKEESEFLKEIEKIIEETGAKQVSKDLWGKRGLAYRIKGHDEGNYVVYHYEMKPRAIIDIDTPLRITPNVLRHIVVKPPKGYEVTNFSEGFVQWLKDRENAVDEKKKEKEEKLAKRVAEKAKRQVKRVAAKKEEEVAADKPKTDKKQISDELDKLISDDDLDL
;
A
#
# COMPACT_ATOMS: atom_id res chain seq x y z
N MET A 1 -23.88 7.47 -52.52
CA MET A 1 -23.15 7.98 -51.34
C MET A 1 -21.68 7.88 -51.67
N PRO A 2 -20.89 8.96 -51.57
CA PRO A 2 -19.45 8.83 -51.73
C PRO A 2 -18.89 8.08 -50.52
N GLU A 3 -18.16 7.01 -50.78
CA GLU A 3 -17.50 6.17 -49.78
C GLU A 3 -16.37 6.96 -49.11
N LEU A 4 -16.27 6.88 -47.78
CA LEU A 4 -15.09 7.38 -47.05
C LEU A 4 -13.92 6.42 -47.31
N THR A 5 -13.20 6.63 -48.40
CA THR A 5 -11.82 6.15 -48.49
C THR A 5 -10.94 7.23 -47.86
N GLU A 6 -10.66 7.09 -46.57
CA GLU A 6 -9.46 7.71 -46.01
C GLU A 6 -8.28 7.07 -46.76
N ASP A 7 -7.70 7.78 -47.72
CA ASP A 7 -6.52 7.33 -48.44
C ASP A 7 -5.39 7.11 -47.43
N ILE A 8 -5.17 5.84 -47.05
CA ILE A 8 -4.07 5.42 -46.20
C ILE A 8 -2.79 5.57 -47.03
N THR A 9 -2.11 6.70 -46.87
CA THR A 9 -0.76 6.89 -47.40
C THR A 9 0.20 5.87 -46.76
N GLU A 10 1.15 5.33 -47.52
CA GLU A 10 2.07 4.27 -47.06
C GLU A 10 3.04 4.69 -45.94
N GLU A 11 2.94 5.94 -45.47
CA GLU A 11 3.81 6.59 -44.50
C GLU A 11 3.08 6.98 -43.19
N ASP A 12 1.76 6.79 -43.08
CA ASP A 12 1.00 7.12 -41.86
C ASP A 12 1.22 6.04 -40.77
N THR A 13 2.19 6.26 -39.88
CA THR A 13 2.38 5.43 -38.69
C THR A 13 1.43 5.87 -37.58
N ARG A 14 0.83 4.90 -36.90
CA ARG A 14 -0.12 5.12 -35.81
C ARG A 14 0.28 4.29 -34.61
N VAL A 15 0.00 4.81 -33.42
CA VAL A 15 0.15 4.06 -32.18
C VAL A 15 -1.04 3.12 -32.05
N TYR A 16 -0.77 1.86 -31.72
CA TYR A 16 -1.75 0.84 -31.39
C TYR A 16 -1.40 0.23 -30.03
N GLU A 17 -2.45 -0.11 -29.29
CA GLU A 17 -2.39 -0.84 -28.04
C GLU A 17 -2.66 -2.32 -28.31
N PHE A 18 -1.73 -3.18 -27.90
CA PHE A 18 -1.83 -4.63 -27.97
C PHE A 18 -1.95 -5.16 -26.57
N CYS A 19 -3.14 -5.64 -26.21
CA CYS A 19 -3.33 -6.35 -24.96
C CYS A 19 -3.47 -7.83 -25.26
N PHE A 20 -2.66 -8.66 -24.61
CA PHE A 20 -2.81 -10.11 -24.70
C PHE A 20 -2.71 -10.76 -23.33
N LEU A 21 -3.29 -11.94 -23.27
CA LEU A 21 -3.48 -12.76 -22.10
C LEU A 21 -2.83 -14.11 -22.36
N TYR A 22 -2.00 -14.58 -21.44
CA TYR A 22 -1.39 -15.91 -21.48
C TYR A 22 -1.52 -16.65 -20.13
N PRO A 23 -1.36 -17.98 -20.10
CA PRO A 23 -1.52 -18.78 -18.88
C PRO A 23 -0.49 -18.43 -17.80
N CYS A 24 -0.92 -18.41 -16.54
CA CYS A 24 -0.01 -18.28 -15.38
C CYS A 24 0.80 -19.57 -15.08
N THR A 25 0.62 -20.63 -15.87
CA THR A 25 1.26 -21.94 -15.65
C THR A 25 2.69 -21.99 -16.16
N LEU A 26 3.13 -21.01 -16.96
CA LEU A 26 4.48 -20.94 -17.49
C LEU A 26 5.48 -20.65 -16.37
N SER A 27 6.65 -21.30 -16.42
CA SER A 27 7.77 -20.93 -15.55
C SER A 27 8.37 -19.58 -15.98
N GLN A 28 9.11 -18.92 -15.09
CA GLN A 28 9.70 -17.60 -15.36
C GLN A 28 10.63 -17.59 -16.60
N LYS A 29 11.30 -18.71 -16.86
CA LYS A 29 12.16 -18.87 -18.05
C LYS A 29 11.31 -18.95 -19.33
N GLU A 30 10.29 -19.80 -19.33
CA GLU A 30 9.37 -19.97 -20.46
C GLU A 30 8.59 -18.67 -20.73
N GLU A 31 8.18 -17.96 -19.69
CA GLU A 31 7.53 -16.65 -19.81
C GLU A 31 8.45 -15.64 -20.51
N SER A 32 9.71 -15.58 -20.11
CA SER A 32 10.69 -14.66 -20.72
C SER A 32 10.97 -14.99 -22.19
N GLU A 33 11.04 -16.28 -22.54
CA GLU A 33 11.20 -16.74 -23.92
C GLU A 33 9.95 -16.44 -24.75
N PHE A 34 8.76 -16.68 -24.21
CA PHE A 34 7.49 -16.41 -24.85
C PHE A 34 7.26 -14.92 -25.11
N LEU A 35 7.56 -14.05 -24.14
CA LEU A 35 7.45 -12.61 -24.33
C LEU A 35 8.41 -12.11 -25.42
N LYS A 36 9.64 -12.64 -25.46
CA LYS A 36 10.61 -12.32 -26.52
C LYS A 36 10.16 -12.81 -27.90
N GLU A 37 9.52 -13.97 -27.97
CA GLU A 37 8.94 -14.49 -29.22
C GLU A 37 7.87 -13.52 -29.74
N ILE A 38 6.96 -13.06 -28.89
CA ILE A 38 5.94 -12.08 -29.26
C ILE A 38 6.55 -10.74 -29.66
N GLU A 39 7.52 -10.23 -28.90
CA GLU A 39 8.23 -8.99 -29.24
C GLU A 39 8.91 -9.11 -30.61
N LYS A 40 9.55 -10.24 -30.89
CA LYS A 40 10.20 -10.50 -32.19
C LYS A 40 9.20 -10.50 -33.34
N ILE A 41 8.05 -11.15 -33.18
CA ILE A 41 6.97 -11.15 -34.20
C ILE A 41 6.55 -9.72 -34.53
N ILE A 42 6.41 -8.87 -33.50
CA ILE A 42 6.00 -7.47 -33.68
C ILE A 42 7.13 -6.66 -34.35
N GLU A 43 8.37 -6.81 -33.90
CA GLU A 43 9.54 -6.11 -34.45
C GLU A 43 9.82 -6.47 -35.92
N GLU A 44 9.57 -7.72 -36.32
CA GLU A 44 9.73 -8.17 -37.72
C GLU A 44 8.84 -7.40 -38.71
N THR A 45 7.73 -6.82 -38.24
CA THR A 45 6.83 -5.99 -39.06
C THR A 45 7.31 -4.54 -39.22
N GLY A 46 8.45 -4.18 -38.60
CA GLY A 46 8.97 -2.82 -38.58
C GLY A 46 8.27 -1.90 -37.59
N ALA A 47 7.55 -2.47 -36.62
CA ALA A 47 6.91 -1.73 -35.55
C ALA A 47 7.94 -1.20 -34.55
N LYS A 48 7.73 0.02 -34.07
CA LYS A 48 8.58 0.65 -33.06
C LYS A 48 7.92 0.55 -31.68
N GLN A 49 8.62 -0.02 -30.71
CA GLN A 49 8.13 -0.11 -29.33
C GLN A 49 8.04 1.28 -28.68
N VAL A 50 6.87 1.62 -28.14
CA VAL A 50 6.61 2.86 -27.41
C VAL A 50 6.59 2.62 -25.92
N SER A 51 5.83 1.62 -25.47
CA SER A 51 5.76 1.22 -24.06
C SER A 51 5.46 -0.26 -23.90
N LYS A 52 5.91 -0.82 -22.78
CA LYS A 52 5.63 -2.17 -22.31
C LYS A 52 5.16 -2.10 -20.87
N ASP A 53 3.98 -2.63 -20.61
CA ASP A 53 3.38 -2.66 -19.29
C ASP A 53 2.94 -4.09 -18.93
N LEU A 54 3.54 -4.63 -17.88
CA LEU A 54 3.28 -5.98 -17.37
C LEU A 54 2.30 -5.85 -16.20
N TRP A 55 1.04 -6.21 -16.41
CA TRP A 55 0.00 -6.15 -15.37
C TRP A 55 0.06 -7.35 -14.43
N GLY A 56 0.71 -8.43 -14.85
CA GLY A 56 0.86 -9.66 -14.09
C GLY A 56 -0.44 -10.47 -13.99
N LYS A 57 -0.50 -11.34 -12.98
CA LYS A 57 -1.57 -12.32 -12.77
C LYS A 57 -2.88 -11.66 -12.34
N ARG A 58 -3.97 -11.97 -13.07
CA ARG A 58 -5.34 -11.55 -12.73
C ARG A 58 -6.34 -12.69 -12.96
N GLY A 59 -7.39 -12.70 -12.16
CA GLY A 59 -8.51 -13.62 -12.31
C GLY A 59 -9.37 -13.26 -13.52
N LEU A 60 -9.79 -14.27 -14.28
CA LEU A 60 -10.71 -14.13 -15.40
C LEU A 60 -12.15 -14.22 -14.91
N ALA A 61 -13.06 -13.50 -15.56
CA ALA A 61 -14.48 -13.57 -15.23
C ALA A 61 -15.10 -14.95 -15.55
N TYR A 62 -14.52 -15.67 -16.50
CA TYR A 62 -14.91 -17.02 -16.91
C TYR A 62 -13.69 -17.77 -17.46
N ARG A 63 -13.79 -19.11 -17.49
CA ARG A 63 -12.71 -19.96 -18.00
C ARG A 63 -12.45 -19.73 -19.48
N ILE A 64 -11.19 -19.56 -19.83
CA ILE A 64 -10.71 -19.52 -21.21
C ILE A 64 -9.70 -20.65 -21.39
N LYS A 65 -9.95 -21.57 -22.33
CA LYS A 65 -9.10 -22.77 -22.57
C LYS A 65 -8.77 -23.55 -21.29
N GLY A 66 -9.68 -23.56 -20.30
CA GLY A 66 -9.49 -24.27 -19.02
C GLY A 66 -8.79 -23.47 -17.92
N HIS A 67 -8.39 -22.22 -18.17
CA HIS A 67 -7.74 -21.36 -17.17
C HIS A 67 -8.74 -20.39 -16.53
N ASP A 68 -8.72 -20.28 -15.19
CA ASP A 68 -9.48 -19.31 -14.39
C ASP A 68 -8.72 -17.99 -14.17
N GLU A 69 -7.43 -17.97 -14.49
CA GLU A 69 -6.50 -16.87 -14.27
C GLU A 69 -5.54 -16.74 -15.46
N GLY A 70 -5.03 -15.55 -15.69
CA GLY A 70 -4.00 -15.32 -16.70
C GLY A 70 -3.18 -14.06 -16.43
N ASN A 71 -2.01 -14.02 -17.05
CA ASN A 71 -1.10 -12.89 -16.99
C ASN A 71 -1.44 -11.91 -18.12
N TYR A 72 -1.66 -10.66 -17.77
CA TYR A 72 -1.98 -9.58 -18.70
C TYR A 72 -0.73 -8.79 -19.05
N VAL A 73 -0.57 -8.50 -20.34
CA VAL A 73 0.49 -7.62 -20.85
C VAL A 73 -0.10 -6.68 -21.88
N VAL A 74 0.28 -5.42 -21.75
CA VAL A 74 -0.12 -4.35 -22.66
C VAL A 74 1.14 -3.78 -23.29
N TYR A 75 1.17 -3.80 -24.61
CA TYR A 75 2.20 -3.15 -25.40
C TYR A 75 1.63 -1.97 -26.17
N HIS A 76 2.41 -0.92 -26.29
CA HIS A 76 2.15 0.18 -27.20
C HIS A 76 3.22 0.15 -28.29
N TYR A 77 2.79 0.02 -29.53
CA TYR A 77 3.67 0.02 -30.69
C TYR A 77 3.20 1.06 -31.69
N GLU A 78 4.16 1.74 -32.31
CA GLU A 78 3.93 2.61 -33.44
C GLU A 78 4.22 1.84 -34.73
N MET A 79 3.22 1.72 -35.60
CA MET A 79 3.34 0.95 -36.83
C MET A 79 2.37 1.41 -37.93
N LYS A 80 2.58 0.89 -39.14
CA LYS A 80 1.68 1.12 -40.27
C LYS A 80 0.39 0.29 -40.11
N PRO A 81 -0.78 0.79 -40.51
CA PRO A 81 -2.05 0.06 -40.41
C PRO A 81 -2.05 -1.32 -41.09
N ARG A 82 -1.30 -1.48 -42.19
CA ARG A 82 -1.20 -2.77 -42.91
C ARG A 82 -0.53 -3.87 -42.07
N ALA A 83 0.43 -3.51 -41.21
CA ALA A 83 1.19 -4.46 -40.39
C ALA A 83 0.34 -5.13 -39.29
N ILE A 84 -0.85 -4.60 -38.97
CA ILE A 84 -1.71 -5.15 -37.92
C ILE A 84 -2.13 -6.59 -38.24
N ILE A 85 -2.44 -6.88 -39.50
CA ILE A 85 -2.89 -8.21 -39.94
C ILE A 85 -1.75 -9.23 -39.79
N ASP A 86 -0.53 -8.80 -40.08
CA ASP A 86 0.68 -9.60 -39.98
C ASP A 86 1.05 -9.92 -38.52
N ILE A 87 0.55 -9.14 -37.55
CA ILE A 87 0.71 -9.40 -36.11
C ILE A 87 -0.48 -10.20 -35.54
N ASP A 88 -1.71 -9.86 -35.93
CA ASP A 88 -2.93 -10.52 -35.45
C ASP A 88 -2.93 -12.02 -35.78
N THR A 89 -2.47 -12.38 -36.99
CA THR A 89 -2.46 -13.77 -37.46
C THR A 89 -1.51 -14.66 -36.66
N PRO A 90 -0.21 -14.33 -36.48
CA PRO A 90 0.69 -15.08 -35.61
C PRO A 90 0.20 -15.16 -34.17
N LEU A 91 -0.24 -14.05 -33.56
CA LEU A 91 -0.72 -14.04 -32.17
C LEU A 91 -1.88 -15.01 -31.94
N ARG A 92 -2.75 -15.16 -32.95
CA ARG A 92 -3.86 -16.13 -32.91
C ARG A 92 -3.39 -17.58 -32.99
N ILE A 93 -2.31 -17.85 -33.70
CA ILE A 93 -1.76 -19.21 -33.91
C ILE A 93 -0.90 -19.63 -32.73
N THR A 94 -0.25 -18.68 -32.04
CA THR A 94 0.61 -18.96 -30.90
C THR A 94 -0.18 -19.67 -29.78
N PRO A 95 0.19 -20.90 -29.40
CA PRO A 95 -0.63 -21.75 -28.54
C PRO A 95 -0.82 -21.17 -27.12
N ASN A 96 0.20 -20.49 -26.61
CA ASN A 96 0.23 -19.90 -25.28
C ASN A 96 -0.51 -18.55 -25.19
N VAL A 97 -1.10 -18.05 -26.27
CA VAL A 97 -1.99 -16.88 -26.22
C VAL A 97 -3.42 -17.38 -25.95
N LEU A 98 -4.00 -16.97 -24.82
CA LEU A 98 -5.40 -17.26 -24.47
C LEU A 98 -6.36 -16.34 -25.22
N ARG A 99 -6.03 -15.04 -25.26
CA ARG A 99 -6.79 -14.00 -25.95
C ARG A 99 -5.85 -12.83 -26.24
N HIS A 100 -6.08 -12.16 -27.35
CA HIS A 100 -5.46 -10.87 -27.65
C HIS A 100 -6.52 -9.89 -28.16
N ILE A 101 -6.22 -8.61 -28.04
CA ILE A 101 -7.01 -7.51 -28.60
C ILE A 101 -6.03 -6.44 -29.07
N VAL A 102 -6.30 -5.91 -30.26
CA VAL A 102 -5.58 -4.78 -30.83
C VAL A 102 -6.54 -3.60 -30.88
N VAL A 103 -6.15 -2.48 -30.29
CA VAL A 103 -6.97 -1.29 -30.17
C VAL A 103 -6.21 -0.09 -30.71
N LYS A 104 -6.91 0.79 -31.44
CA LYS A 104 -6.38 2.10 -31.79
C LYS A 104 -6.76 3.08 -30.66
N PRO A 105 -5.81 3.61 -29.87
CA PRO A 105 -6.11 4.62 -28.87
C PRO A 105 -6.70 5.89 -29.52
N PRO A 106 -7.56 6.62 -28.81
CA PRO A 106 -8.12 7.87 -29.30
C PRO A 106 -7.04 8.95 -29.45
N LYS A 107 -7.33 9.98 -30.24
CA LYS A 107 -6.42 11.13 -30.40
C LYS A 107 -6.22 11.82 -29.04
N GLY A 108 -4.96 12.10 -28.69
CA GLY A 108 -4.60 12.72 -27.41
C GLY A 108 -4.52 11.77 -26.22
N TYR A 109 -4.55 10.45 -26.47
CA TYR A 109 -4.29 9.46 -25.42
C TYR A 109 -2.83 9.49 -24.99
N GLU A 110 -2.60 9.72 -23.70
CA GLU A 110 -1.26 9.62 -23.10
C GLU A 110 -1.02 8.18 -22.64
N VAL A 111 0.09 7.60 -23.07
CA VAL A 111 0.46 6.24 -22.69
C VAL A 111 0.91 6.25 -21.23
N THR A 112 0.07 5.72 -20.34
CA THR A 112 0.40 5.56 -18.91
C THR A 112 0.70 4.11 -18.58
N ASN A 113 1.71 3.86 -17.75
CA ASN A 113 2.01 2.53 -17.25
C ASN A 113 1.16 2.24 -16.01
N PHE A 114 0.23 1.30 -16.13
CA PHE A 114 -0.63 0.89 -15.01
C PHE A 114 0.17 0.27 -13.87
N SER A 115 1.19 -0.54 -14.18
CA SER A 115 2.02 -1.21 -13.16
C SER A 115 2.69 -0.22 -12.21
N GLU A 116 3.22 0.89 -12.72
CA GLU A 116 3.84 1.94 -11.92
C GLU A 116 2.85 2.59 -10.96
N GLY A 117 1.67 2.97 -11.46
CA GLY A 117 0.60 3.53 -10.65
C GLY A 117 0.11 2.55 -9.57
N PHE A 118 0.01 1.27 -9.90
CA PHE A 118 -0.40 0.24 -8.96
C PHE A 118 0.64 0.01 -7.85
N VAL A 119 1.93 0.00 -8.18
CA VAL A 119 3.01 -0.12 -7.20
C VAL A 119 3.04 1.09 -6.26
N GLN A 120 2.83 2.30 -6.79
CA GLN A 120 2.73 3.49 -5.95
C GLN A 120 1.55 3.40 -4.98
N TRP A 121 0.38 2.98 -5.47
CA TRP A 121 -0.80 2.77 -4.63
C TRP A 121 -0.57 1.74 -3.51
N LEU A 122 0.15 0.65 -3.79
CA LEU A 122 0.50 -0.35 -2.77
C LEU A 122 1.39 0.25 -1.68
N LYS A 123 2.41 1.02 -2.06
CA LYS A 123 3.32 1.69 -1.11
C LYS A 123 2.59 2.71 -0.24
N ASP A 124 1.73 3.52 -0.84
CA ASP A 124 0.94 4.53 -0.11
C ASP A 124 0.03 3.86 0.92
N ARG A 125 -0.55 2.72 0.55
CA ARG A 125 -1.40 1.93 1.45
C ARG A 125 -0.61 1.30 2.60
N GLU A 126 0.59 0.81 2.36
CA GLU A 126 1.48 0.28 3.40
C GLU A 126 1.90 1.38 4.39
N ASN A 127 2.34 2.53 3.87
CA ASN A 127 2.68 3.70 4.68
C ASN A 127 1.52 4.14 5.58
N ALA A 128 0.29 4.18 5.04
CA ALA A 128 -0.90 4.54 5.81
C ALA A 128 -1.24 3.53 6.92
N VAL A 129 -0.91 2.25 6.75
CA VAL A 129 -1.07 1.22 7.80
C VAL A 129 -0.05 1.44 8.91
N ASP A 130 1.20 1.74 8.56
CA ASP A 130 2.28 2.01 9.51
C ASP A 130 2.02 3.29 10.32
N GLU A 131 1.52 4.35 9.69
CA GLU A 131 1.10 5.57 10.38
C GLU A 131 -0.02 5.29 11.38
N LYS A 132 -1.04 4.53 10.99
CA LYS A 132 -2.13 4.12 11.91
C LYS A 132 -1.62 3.25 13.05
N LYS A 133 -0.59 2.43 12.84
CA LYS A 133 0.04 1.61 13.89
C LYS A 133 0.80 2.50 14.87
N LYS A 134 1.62 3.43 14.39
CA LYS A 134 2.33 4.43 15.21
C LYS A 134 1.36 5.27 16.03
N GLU A 135 0.28 5.77 15.42
CA GLU A 135 -0.75 6.51 16.15
C GLU A 135 -1.40 5.68 17.27
N LYS A 136 -1.69 4.39 17.01
CA LYS A 136 -2.26 3.48 18.02
C LYS A 136 -1.26 3.23 19.15
N GLU A 137 0.02 3.02 18.84
CA GLU A 137 1.09 2.85 19.81
C GLU A 137 1.28 4.13 20.66
N GLU A 138 1.26 5.31 20.04
CA GLU A 138 1.31 6.59 20.75
C GLU A 138 0.07 6.83 21.63
N LYS A 139 -1.13 6.53 21.13
CA LYS A 139 -2.37 6.61 21.92
C LYS A 139 -2.33 5.62 23.09
N LEU A 140 -1.82 4.42 22.88
CA LEU A 140 -1.64 3.43 23.95
C LEU A 140 -0.60 3.91 24.97
N ALA A 141 0.55 4.44 24.52
CA ALA A 141 1.58 5.00 25.38
C ALA A 141 1.07 6.18 26.21
N LYS A 142 0.29 7.09 25.59
CA LYS A 142 -0.40 8.19 26.29
C LYS A 142 -1.36 7.66 27.35
N ARG A 143 -2.18 6.65 27.03
CA ARG A 143 -3.11 6.01 27.98
C ARG A 143 -2.38 5.28 29.11
N VAL A 144 -1.27 4.62 28.82
CA VAL A 144 -0.43 3.94 29.83
C VAL A 144 0.23 4.96 30.75
N ALA A 145 0.79 6.05 30.20
CA ALA A 145 1.38 7.13 30.96
C ALA A 145 0.34 7.85 31.85
N GLU A 146 -0.86 8.11 31.34
CA GLU A 146 -1.97 8.69 32.11
C GLU A 146 -2.42 7.76 33.25
N LYS A 147 -2.58 6.46 32.96
CA LYS A 147 -2.90 5.44 33.98
C LYS A 147 -1.82 5.35 35.05
N ALA A 148 -0.54 5.36 34.67
CA ALA A 148 0.59 5.36 35.60
C ALA A 148 0.57 6.61 36.50
N LYS A 149 0.38 7.80 35.93
CA LYS A 149 0.22 9.06 36.69
C LYS A 149 -0.96 8.98 37.66
N ARG A 150 -2.11 8.43 37.25
CA ARG A 150 -3.29 8.26 38.11
C ARG A 150 -3.04 7.26 39.24
N GLN A 151 -2.32 6.17 39.00
CA GLN A 151 -1.93 5.21 40.03
C GLN A 151 -0.96 5.82 41.03
N VAL A 152 0.08 6.52 40.58
CA VAL A 152 1.02 7.23 41.47
C VAL A 152 0.28 8.25 42.34
N LYS A 153 -0.63 9.05 41.76
CA LYS A 153 -1.47 9.99 42.53
C LYS A 153 -2.35 9.27 43.56
N ARG A 154 -2.92 8.10 43.23
CA ARG A 154 -3.75 7.32 44.15
C ARG A 154 -2.93 6.69 45.28
N VAL A 155 -1.71 6.23 44.99
CA VAL A 155 -0.78 5.70 46.00
C VAL A 155 -0.28 6.82 46.91
N ALA A 156 0.04 7.99 46.37
CA ALA A 156 0.43 9.16 47.16
C ALA A 156 -0.69 9.64 48.09
N ALA A 157 -1.93 9.77 47.59
CA ALA A 157 -3.09 10.14 48.42
C ALA A 157 -3.37 9.11 49.52
N LYS A 158 -3.26 7.81 49.21
CA LYS A 158 -3.43 6.75 50.22
C LYS A 158 -2.32 6.76 51.27
N LYS A 159 -1.09 7.10 50.86
CA LYS A 159 0.06 7.27 51.76
C LYS A 159 -0.08 8.52 52.62
N GLU A 160 -0.67 9.60 52.10
CA GLU A 160 -1.00 10.80 52.87
C GLU A 160 -2.15 10.54 53.86
N GLU A 161 -3.15 9.72 53.51
CA GLU A 161 -4.20 9.27 54.44
C GLU A 161 -3.66 8.34 55.53
N GLU A 162 -2.76 7.40 55.22
CA GLU A 162 -2.10 6.55 56.21
C GLU A 162 -1.17 7.36 57.14
N VAL A 163 -0.44 8.35 56.62
CA VAL A 163 0.39 9.26 57.44
C VAL A 163 -0.46 10.23 58.26
N ALA A 164 -1.67 10.56 57.84
CA ALA A 164 -2.62 11.34 58.63
C ALA A 164 -3.33 10.51 59.72
N ALA A 165 -3.51 9.21 59.50
CA ALA A 165 -4.08 8.27 60.47
C ALA A 165 -3.07 7.80 61.53
N ASP A 166 -1.76 7.80 61.22
CA ASP A 166 -0.66 7.43 62.13
C ASP A 166 -0.03 8.64 62.86
N LYS A 167 -0.77 9.74 63.03
CA LYS A 167 -0.41 10.75 64.04
C LYS A 167 -0.95 10.29 65.39
N PRO A 168 -0.11 10.01 66.41
CA PRO A 168 -0.63 9.75 67.75
C PRO A 168 -1.42 10.98 68.22
N LYS A 169 -2.63 10.78 68.71
CA LYS A 169 -3.38 11.81 69.44
C LYS A 169 -2.65 12.07 70.76
N THR A 170 -1.63 12.92 70.73
CA THR A 170 -1.02 13.45 71.93
C THR A 170 -1.87 14.61 72.42
N ASP A 171 -2.54 14.41 73.56
CA ASP A 171 -3.38 15.42 74.20
C ASP A 171 -2.53 16.62 74.61
N LYS A 172 -2.69 17.74 73.90
CA LYS A 172 -2.00 19.02 74.20
C LYS A 172 -2.27 19.55 75.62
N LYS A 173 -3.35 19.08 76.27
CA LYS A 173 -3.68 19.40 77.67
C LYS A 173 -2.78 18.67 78.68
N GLN A 174 -2.38 17.44 78.39
CA GLN A 174 -1.53 16.67 79.32
C GLN A 174 -0.09 17.21 79.33
N ILE A 175 0.39 17.68 78.18
CA ILE A 175 1.71 18.31 78.06
C ILE A 175 1.74 19.69 78.72
N SER A 176 0.65 20.47 78.68
CA SER A 176 0.60 21.76 79.40
C SER A 176 0.59 21.58 80.91
N ASP A 177 -0.17 20.59 81.40
CA ASP A 177 -0.29 20.31 82.83
C ASP A 177 1.02 19.72 83.42
N GLU A 178 1.80 18.98 82.63
CA GLU A 178 3.15 18.53 83.01
C GLU A 178 4.19 19.66 82.98
N LEU A 179 4.06 20.64 82.08
CA LEU A 179 4.96 21.79 81.99
C LEU A 179 4.71 22.78 83.15
N ASP A 180 3.45 23.00 83.53
CA ASP A 180 3.10 23.86 84.67
C ASP A 180 3.52 23.24 86.02
N LYS A 181 3.57 21.90 86.12
CA LYS A 181 4.14 21.20 87.30
C LYS A 181 5.66 21.30 87.39
N LEU A 182 6.35 21.23 86.26
CA LEU A 182 7.82 21.37 86.20
C LEU A 182 8.28 22.80 86.45
N ILE A 183 7.45 23.79 86.11
CA ILE A 183 7.73 25.20 86.37
C ILE A 183 7.35 25.61 87.82
N SER A 184 6.45 24.89 88.49
CA SER A 184 6.10 25.16 89.90
C SER A 184 7.06 24.56 90.93
N ASP A 185 7.87 23.56 90.55
CA ASP A 185 8.84 22.90 91.45
C ASP A 185 10.25 23.53 91.39
N ASP A 186 10.51 24.46 90.46
CA ASP A 186 11.74 25.27 90.40
C ASP A 186 11.47 26.69 90.96
N ASP A 187 11.16 26.75 92.26
CA ASP A 187 11.41 27.95 93.06
C ASP A 187 12.92 28.07 93.30
N LEU A 188 13.46 29.20 92.86
CA LEU A 188 14.84 29.66 92.97
C LEU A 188 15.43 29.47 94.37
N ASP A 189 16.60 28.84 94.46
CA ASP A 189 17.64 29.25 95.39
C ASP A 189 18.86 29.74 94.61
N LEU A 190 19.41 30.85 95.11
CA LEU A 190 20.59 31.60 94.64
C LEU A 190 21.88 30.78 94.70
#